data_AF-A0AA38IXR0-F1
#
_entry.id   AF-A0AA38IXR0-F1
#
_cell.length_a   1.000
_cell.length_b   1.000
_cell.length_c   1.000
_cell.angle_alpha   90.00
_cell.angle_beta   90.00
_cell.angle_gamma   90.00
#
_symmetry.space_group_name_H-M   'P 1'
#
loop_
_entity.id
_entity.type
_entity.pdbx_description
1 polymer ?
#
loop_
_entity_poly.entity_id
_entity_poly.type
_entity_poly.pdbx_seq_one_letter_code
_entity_poly.pdbx_strand_id
1 'polypeptide(L)'
;MGKFDWELTIKANIVSMKLLGLWPKSVKGYRRDLYSVYSLLSLNLLINGHVFFQTLNIFFVYTDIAAVTAIIFVILTEILTAVKVYYFVRNMKQLKEIMETLKEESFLPETQQQKILVQPGLNLWKFTYIVYHFPVLPTLTAWAIYPITDGSVQEYRLPFSAWYPFNTKISPYYELTYVYQIVSVWFLAIACLNMDTLVAALMMYVSRQCEILCDRVKNLGSEGVDKYGQRLLECIIHHKKILSFSTDCNKFFDKIVLGQFITSALTLALTMFQLTLVAPLSSESYSLLFYSFSMTTEIFLYCWFGNEVELKTSRFRALDAARLGF
;
A
#
# COMPACT_ATOMS: atom_id res chain seq x y z
N MET A 1 -0.19 2.59 -33.33
CA MET A 1 0.28 2.66 -31.92
C MET A 1 -0.94 2.75 -31.02
N GLY A 2 -1.07 1.89 -30.00
CA GLY A 2 -2.21 1.92 -29.07
C GLY A 2 -2.26 3.22 -28.25
N LYS A 3 -3.46 3.56 -27.78
CA LYS A 3 -3.68 4.68 -26.84
C LYS A 3 -2.90 4.40 -25.54
N PHE A 4 -2.25 5.42 -24.98
CA PHE A 4 -1.51 5.30 -23.73
C PHE A 4 -2.49 5.00 -22.57
N ASP A 5 -2.12 4.09 -21.67
CA ASP A 5 -2.97 3.65 -20.56
C ASP A 5 -2.17 3.62 -19.24
N TRP A 6 -2.55 4.50 -18.30
CA TRP A 6 -1.93 4.59 -16.99
C TRP A 6 -2.17 3.33 -16.13
N GLU A 7 -3.33 2.68 -16.26
CA GLU A 7 -3.71 1.52 -15.45
C GLU A 7 -2.84 0.30 -15.75
N LEU A 8 -2.30 0.21 -16.97
CA LEU A 8 -1.42 -0.89 -17.37
C LEU A 8 -0.16 -0.96 -16.51
N THR A 9 0.30 0.17 -15.96
CA THR A 9 1.45 0.21 -15.04
C THR A 9 1.17 -0.57 -13.76
N ILE A 10 -0.02 -0.41 -13.19
CA ILE A 10 -0.43 -1.02 -11.92
C ILE A 10 -1.35 -2.23 -12.08
N LYS A 11 -1.42 -2.81 -13.27
CA LYS A 11 -2.35 -3.91 -13.58
C LYS A 11 -2.20 -5.10 -12.62
N ALA A 12 -0.98 -5.47 -12.26
CA ALA A 12 -0.71 -6.56 -11.31
C ALA A 12 -1.29 -6.25 -9.92
N ASN A 13 -1.12 -5.02 -9.44
CA ASN A 13 -1.68 -4.54 -8.18
C ASN A 13 -3.22 -4.57 -8.21
N ILE A 14 -3.84 -4.05 -9.28
CA ILE A 14 -5.30 -4.10 -9.45
C ILE A 14 -5.82 -5.54 -9.46
N VAL A 15 -5.13 -6.46 -10.14
CA VAL A 15 -5.53 -7.88 -10.16
C VAL A 15 -5.42 -8.50 -8.78
N SER A 16 -4.34 -8.24 -8.06
CA SER A 16 -4.16 -8.67 -6.66
C SER A 16 -5.29 -8.16 -5.77
N MET A 17 -5.59 -6.86 -5.82
CA MET A 17 -6.70 -6.27 -5.06
C MET A 17 -8.06 -6.83 -5.45
N LYS A 18 -8.30 -7.15 -6.73
CA LYS A 18 -9.54 -7.81 -7.17
C LYS A 18 -9.71 -9.16 -6.48
N LEU A 19 -8.64 -9.97 -6.44
CA LEU A 19 -8.61 -11.27 -5.78
C LEU A 19 -8.81 -11.16 -4.27
N LEU A 20 -8.37 -10.06 -3.65
CA LEU A 20 -8.58 -9.80 -2.22
C LEU A 20 -9.95 -9.20 -1.87
N GLY A 21 -10.86 -9.03 -2.83
CA GLY A 21 -12.15 -8.35 -2.57
C GLY A 21 -12.02 -6.83 -2.38
N LEU A 22 -10.86 -6.24 -2.69
CA LEU A 22 -10.58 -4.82 -2.49
C LEU A 22 -10.86 -3.96 -3.73
N TRP A 23 -11.23 -4.54 -4.88
CA TRP A 23 -11.37 -3.77 -6.12
C TRP A 23 -12.66 -4.10 -6.89
N PRO A 24 -13.81 -3.55 -6.47
CA PRO A 24 -15.07 -3.74 -7.17
C PRO A 24 -15.02 -3.21 -8.60
N LYS A 25 -15.81 -3.79 -9.50
CA LYS A 25 -15.86 -3.38 -10.92
C LYS A 25 -16.50 -2.00 -11.11
N SER A 26 -17.43 -1.62 -10.23
CA SER A 26 -18.21 -0.39 -10.36
C SER A 26 -17.43 0.85 -9.91
N VAL A 27 -17.56 1.95 -10.66
CA VAL A 27 -17.04 3.29 -10.28
C VAL A 27 -17.70 3.81 -9.00
N LYS A 28 -18.98 3.49 -8.79
CA LYS A 28 -19.71 3.83 -7.54
C LYS A 28 -19.23 3.05 -6.31
N GLY A 29 -18.18 2.22 -6.43
CA GLY A 29 -17.71 1.31 -5.38
C GLY A 29 -18.52 0.02 -5.31
N TYR A 30 -18.61 -0.54 -4.09
CA TYR A 30 -19.32 -1.78 -3.77
C TYR A 30 -20.84 -1.66 -3.97
N ARG A 31 -21.49 -2.71 -4.47
CA ARG A 31 -22.92 -2.76 -4.80
C ARG A 31 -23.58 -4.02 -4.22
N ARG A 32 -24.88 -4.23 -4.47
CA ARG A 32 -25.56 -5.47 -4.12
C ARG A 32 -25.30 -6.56 -5.18
N ASP A 33 -24.04 -6.98 -5.30
CA ASP A 33 -23.61 -8.05 -6.21
C ASP A 33 -22.80 -9.14 -5.47
N LEU A 34 -22.61 -10.28 -6.13
CA LEU A 34 -21.87 -11.42 -5.55
C LEU A 34 -20.43 -11.06 -5.15
N TYR A 35 -19.79 -10.16 -5.90
CA TYR A 35 -18.44 -9.70 -5.59
C TYR A 35 -18.39 -8.93 -4.26
N SER A 36 -19.37 -8.06 -4.01
CA SER A 36 -19.43 -7.29 -2.77
C SER A 36 -19.78 -8.17 -1.57
N VAL A 37 -20.62 -9.20 -1.75
CA VAL A 37 -20.86 -10.22 -0.72
C VAL A 37 -19.57 -10.99 -0.43
N TYR A 38 -18.87 -11.47 -1.47
CA TYR A 38 -17.57 -12.12 -1.32
C TYR A 38 -16.58 -11.23 -0.57
N SER A 39 -16.46 -9.96 -0.97
CA SER A 39 -15.53 -9.00 -0.37
C SER A 39 -15.87 -8.75 1.10
N LEU A 40 -17.16 -8.60 1.43
CA LEU A 40 -17.60 -8.43 2.81
C LEU A 40 -17.22 -9.65 3.65
N LEU A 41 -17.49 -10.86 3.15
CA LEU A 41 -17.21 -12.10 3.86
C LEU A 41 -15.71 -12.34 4.03
N SER A 42 -14.92 -12.20 2.96
CA SER A 42 -13.47 -12.44 3.00
C SER A 42 -12.75 -11.44 3.88
N LEU A 43 -13.06 -10.14 3.78
CA LEU A 43 -12.42 -9.10 4.60
C LEU A 43 -12.78 -9.25 6.08
N ASN A 44 -14.05 -9.56 6.40
CA ASN A 44 -14.42 -9.76 7.80
C ASN A 44 -13.88 -11.06 8.38
N LEU A 45 -13.91 -12.16 7.63
CA LEU A 45 -13.46 -13.45 8.12
C LEU A 45 -11.93 -13.55 8.23
N LEU A 46 -11.22 -13.17 7.16
CA LEU A 46 -9.77 -13.39 7.04
C LEU A 46 -8.93 -12.25 7.61
N ILE A 47 -9.43 -11.01 7.57
CA ILE A 47 -8.71 -9.86 8.15
C ILE A 47 -9.25 -9.59 9.54
N ASN A 48 -10.47 -9.07 9.64
CA ASN A 48 -10.99 -8.59 10.94
C ASN A 48 -11.09 -9.73 11.97
N GLY A 49 -11.52 -10.92 11.57
CA GLY A 49 -11.60 -12.09 12.45
C GLY A 49 -10.25 -12.50 13.01
N HIS A 50 -9.21 -12.52 12.17
CA HIS A 50 -7.87 -12.92 12.59
C HIS A 50 -7.28 -11.92 13.60
N VAL A 51 -7.35 -10.63 13.26
CA VAL A 51 -6.91 -9.54 14.14
C VAL A 51 -7.69 -9.54 15.45
N PHE A 52 -8.99 -9.81 15.41
CA PHE A 52 -9.85 -9.87 16.59
C PHE A 52 -9.40 -10.97 17.56
N PHE A 53 -9.19 -12.20 17.09
CA PHE A 53 -8.77 -13.32 17.93
C PHE A 53 -7.35 -13.14 18.51
N GLN A 54 -6.43 -12.53 17.76
CA GLN A 54 -5.12 -12.16 18.30
C GLN A 54 -5.22 -11.05 19.34
N THR A 55 -6.02 -10.02 19.09
CA THR A 55 -6.20 -8.89 20.03
C THR A 55 -6.84 -9.36 21.33
N LEU A 56 -7.86 -10.24 21.25
CA LEU A 56 -8.46 -10.83 22.44
C LEU A 56 -7.46 -11.63 23.27
N ASN A 57 -6.53 -12.33 22.61
CA ASN A 57 -5.52 -13.12 23.29
C ASN A 57 -4.66 -12.28 24.26
N ILE A 58 -4.41 -10.99 23.95
CA ILE A 58 -3.66 -10.09 24.83
C ILE A 58 -4.31 -10.02 26.22
N PHE A 59 -5.64 -9.97 26.31
CA PHE A 59 -6.34 -9.93 27.60
C PHE A 59 -6.22 -11.22 28.42
N PHE A 60 -5.81 -12.33 27.81
CA PHE A 60 -5.58 -13.59 28.50
C PHE A 60 -4.11 -13.78 28.90
N VAL A 61 -3.17 -13.17 28.17
CA VAL A 61 -1.73 -13.29 28.44
C VAL A 61 -1.09 -12.04 29.05
N TYR A 62 -1.87 -11.00 29.36
CA TYR A 62 -1.37 -9.68 29.79
C TYR A 62 -0.44 -9.70 31.01
N THR A 63 -0.56 -10.72 31.86
CA THR A 63 0.29 -10.89 33.06
C THR A 63 1.70 -11.35 32.72
N ASP A 64 1.90 -11.97 31.55
CA ASP A 64 3.21 -12.37 31.04
C ASP A 64 3.74 -11.28 30.10
N ILE A 65 4.53 -10.37 30.67
CA ILE A 65 5.10 -9.24 29.93
C ILE A 65 5.97 -9.73 28.76
N ALA A 66 6.69 -10.83 28.91
CA ALA A 66 7.52 -11.38 27.84
C ALA A 66 6.65 -11.88 26.68
N ALA A 67 5.59 -12.62 26.99
CA ALA A 67 4.64 -13.09 25.97
C ALA A 67 3.92 -11.93 25.26
N VAL A 68 3.45 -10.92 26.01
CA VAL A 68 2.78 -9.73 25.45
C VAL A 68 3.70 -8.98 24.52
N THR A 69 4.91 -8.69 24.97
CA THR A 69 5.86 -7.91 24.19
C THR A 69 6.33 -8.67 22.95
N ALA A 70 6.34 -10.01 22.96
CA ALA A 70 6.68 -10.84 21.80
C ALA A 70 5.59 -10.84 20.71
N ILE A 71 4.33 -10.56 21.05
CA ILE A 71 3.21 -10.55 20.09
C ILE A 71 2.76 -9.15 19.69
N ILE A 72 2.99 -8.14 20.54
CA ILE A 72 2.38 -6.81 20.39
C ILE A 72 2.79 -6.09 19.11
N PHE A 73 4.05 -6.22 18.67
CA PHE A 73 4.53 -5.52 17.47
C PHE A 73 3.84 -6.05 16.19
N VAL A 74 3.64 -7.36 16.09
CA VAL A 74 2.89 -7.99 14.99
C VAL A 74 1.44 -7.53 15.00
N ILE A 75 0.79 -7.60 16.18
CA ILE A 75 -0.62 -7.23 16.35
C ILE A 75 -0.85 -5.76 15.99
N LEU A 76 0.06 -4.84 16.34
CA LEU A 76 -0.06 -3.43 15.97
C LEU A 76 -0.09 -3.21 14.45
N THR A 77 0.75 -3.93 13.69
CA THR A 77 0.75 -3.86 12.22
C THR A 77 -0.50 -4.51 11.62
N GLU A 78 -0.99 -5.60 12.21
CA GLU A 78 -2.24 -6.23 11.79
C GLU A 78 -3.46 -5.33 12.04
N ILE A 79 -3.54 -4.70 13.21
CA ILE A 79 -4.58 -3.71 13.55
C ILE A 79 -4.53 -2.55 12.55
N LEU A 80 -3.34 -2.01 12.28
CA LEU A 80 -3.20 -0.96 11.27
C LEU A 80 -3.71 -1.45 9.90
N THR A 81 -3.39 -2.67 9.50
CA THR A 81 -3.84 -3.21 8.21
C THR A 81 -5.37 -3.31 8.15
N ALA A 82 -6.03 -3.76 9.24
CA ALA A 82 -7.49 -3.76 9.33
C ALA A 82 -8.07 -2.33 9.22
N VAL A 83 -7.43 -1.35 9.86
CA VAL A 83 -7.80 0.07 9.74
C VAL A 83 -7.60 0.59 8.31
N LYS A 84 -6.49 0.26 7.64
CA LYS A 84 -6.23 0.60 6.24
C LYS A 84 -7.34 0.04 5.34
N VAL A 85 -7.69 -1.24 5.49
CA VAL A 85 -8.78 -1.89 4.74
C VAL A 85 -10.09 -1.16 4.94
N TYR A 86 -10.43 -0.80 6.18
CA TYR A 86 -11.66 -0.05 6.46
C TYR A 86 -11.70 1.28 5.72
N TYR A 87 -10.64 2.09 5.82
CA TYR A 87 -10.55 3.38 5.11
C TYR A 87 -10.56 3.19 3.59
N PHE A 88 -9.86 2.18 3.08
CA PHE A 88 -9.77 1.86 1.67
C PHE A 88 -11.14 1.50 1.08
N VAL A 89 -11.87 0.60 1.73
CA VAL A 89 -13.22 0.19 1.32
C VAL A 89 -14.18 1.37 1.40
N ARG A 90 -14.12 2.15 2.48
CA ARG A 90 -14.98 3.34 2.68
C ARG A 90 -14.76 4.38 1.58
N ASN A 91 -13.52 4.62 1.18
CA ASN A 91 -13.15 5.63 0.19
C ASN A 91 -13.02 5.07 -1.24
N MET A 92 -13.46 3.84 -1.49
CA MET A 92 -13.33 3.16 -2.79
C MET A 92 -13.94 3.96 -3.95
N LYS A 93 -15.08 4.63 -3.73
CA LYS A 93 -15.71 5.48 -4.76
C LYS A 93 -14.76 6.62 -5.18
N GLN A 94 -14.18 7.32 -4.22
CA GLN A 94 -13.23 8.41 -4.47
C GLN A 94 -12.01 7.89 -5.24
N LEU A 95 -11.47 6.73 -4.85
CA LEU A 95 -10.36 6.10 -5.58
C LEU A 95 -10.73 5.81 -7.04
N LYS A 96 -11.94 5.30 -7.31
CA LYS A 96 -12.39 5.06 -8.69
C LYS A 96 -12.49 6.35 -9.49
N GLU A 97 -13.03 7.41 -8.89
CA GLU A 97 -13.12 8.73 -9.55
C GLU A 97 -11.72 9.28 -9.89
N ILE A 98 -10.75 9.16 -8.96
CA ILE A 98 -9.34 9.49 -9.20
C ILE A 98 -8.77 8.70 -10.39
N MET A 99 -9.02 7.39 -10.45
CA MET A 99 -8.53 6.54 -11.55
C MET A 99 -9.20 6.89 -12.90
N GLU A 100 -10.46 7.33 -12.91
CA GLU A 100 -11.13 7.80 -14.13
C GLU A 100 -10.54 9.13 -14.63
N THR A 101 -10.14 10.04 -13.75
CA THR A 101 -9.47 11.31 -14.14
C THR A 101 -8.21 11.05 -14.97
N LEU A 102 -7.46 9.98 -14.70
CA LEU A 102 -6.27 9.61 -15.47
C LEU A 102 -6.57 9.26 -16.94
N LYS A 103 -7.83 8.94 -17.27
CA LYS A 103 -8.26 8.57 -18.64
C LYS A 103 -8.67 9.77 -19.47
N GLU A 104 -8.82 10.95 -18.85
CA GLU A 104 -9.13 12.20 -19.56
C GLU A 104 -8.02 12.58 -20.53
N GLU A 105 -8.39 13.17 -21.67
CA GLU A 105 -7.42 13.55 -22.72
C GLU A 105 -6.33 14.49 -22.20
N SER A 106 -6.66 15.41 -21.29
CA SER A 106 -5.68 16.30 -20.67
C SER A 106 -4.61 15.59 -19.85
N PHE A 107 -4.87 14.36 -19.37
CA PHE A 107 -3.92 13.54 -18.61
C PHE A 107 -3.11 12.57 -19.49
N LEU A 108 -3.41 12.49 -20.79
CA LEU A 108 -2.67 11.61 -21.70
C LEU A 108 -1.45 12.33 -22.30
N PRO A 109 -0.31 11.64 -22.43
CA PRO A 109 0.82 12.13 -23.21
C PRO A 109 0.43 12.33 -24.69
N GLU A 110 0.62 13.54 -25.21
CA GLU A 110 0.32 13.90 -26.60
C GLU A 110 1.44 13.43 -27.55
N THR A 111 2.69 13.57 -27.12
CA THR A 111 3.87 13.32 -27.96
C THR A 111 4.60 12.04 -27.55
N GLN A 112 5.38 11.47 -28.48
CA GLN A 112 6.26 10.36 -28.17
C GLN A 112 7.30 10.73 -27.12
N GLN A 113 7.77 11.98 -27.12
CA GLN A 113 8.71 12.50 -26.12
C GLN A 113 8.09 12.49 -24.71
N GLN A 114 6.82 12.88 -24.56
CA GLN A 114 6.14 12.80 -23.27
C GLN A 114 5.94 11.36 -22.79
N LYS A 115 5.70 10.40 -23.69
CA LYS A 115 5.66 8.97 -23.32
C LYS A 115 7.01 8.48 -22.80
N ILE A 116 8.11 8.87 -23.44
CA ILE A 116 9.47 8.57 -22.98
C ILE A 116 9.76 9.26 -21.64
N LEU A 117 9.30 10.50 -21.46
CA LEU A 117 9.51 11.30 -20.25
C LEU A 117 8.94 10.62 -18.99
N VAL A 118 7.73 10.04 -19.08
CA VAL A 118 7.07 9.44 -17.92
C VAL A 118 7.53 8.01 -17.63
N GLN A 119 8.11 7.33 -18.63
CA GLN A 119 8.46 5.90 -18.56
C GLN A 119 9.39 5.52 -17.39
N PRO A 120 10.44 6.30 -17.04
CA PRO A 120 11.30 5.98 -15.90
C PRO A 120 10.55 5.87 -14.58
N GLY A 121 9.59 6.77 -14.32
CA GLY A 121 8.76 6.72 -13.12
C GLY A 121 7.88 5.46 -13.06
N LEU A 122 7.28 5.09 -14.20
CA LEU A 122 6.47 3.87 -14.31
C LEU A 122 7.32 2.61 -14.10
N ASN A 123 8.54 2.58 -14.64
CA ASN A 123 9.47 1.47 -14.46
C ASN A 123 9.96 1.37 -13.02
N LEU A 124 10.25 2.51 -12.39
CA LEU A 124 10.63 2.56 -10.98
C LEU A 124 9.51 1.99 -10.10
N TRP A 125 8.26 2.41 -10.31
CA TRP A 125 7.14 1.87 -9.55
C TRP A 125 6.97 0.35 -9.76
N LYS A 126 7.08 -0.15 -11.00
CA LYS A 126 7.01 -1.60 -11.28
C LYS A 126 8.12 -2.37 -10.58
N PHE A 127 9.34 -1.84 -10.60
CA PHE A 127 10.48 -2.41 -9.89
C PHE A 127 10.23 -2.43 -8.38
N THR A 128 9.78 -1.31 -7.80
CA THR A 128 9.41 -1.22 -6.39
C THR A 128 8.32 -2.21 -6.02
N TYR A 129 7.27 -2.36 -6.85
CA TYR A 129 6.20 -3.32 -6.61
C TYR A 129 6.72 -4.76 -6.52
N ILE A 130 7.61 -5.16 -7.43
CA ILE A 130 8.23 -6.50 -7.43
C ILE A 130 9.13 -6.69 -6.20
N VAL A 131 10.01 -5.73 -5.92
CA VAL A 131 10.95 -5.79 -4.79
C VAL A 131 10.22 -5.84 -3.46
N TYR A 132 9.09 -5.13 -3.30
CA TYR A 132 8.28 -5.17 -2.07
C TYR A 132 7.57 -6.50 -1.86
N HIS A 133 7.11 -7.14 -2.93
CA HIS A 133 6.38 -8.41 -2.81
C HIS A 133 7.32 -9.62 -2.72
N PHE A 134 8.52 -9.54 -3.28
CA PHE A 134 9.48 -10.64 -3.31
C PHE A 134 9.81 -11.25 -1.92
N PRO A 135 10.16 -10.45 -0.87
CA PRO A 135 10.51 -11.01 0.43
C PRO A 135 9.32 -11.58 1.21
N VAL A 136 8.09 -11.25 0.81
CA VAL A 136 6.88 -11.60 1.58
C VAL A 136 6.59 -13.09 1.48
N LEU A 137 6.74 -13.67 0.28
CA LEU A 137 6.56 -15.10 0.06
C LEU A 137 7.43 -15.94 1.02
N PRO A 138 8.78 -15.81 1.04
CA PRO A 138 9.61 -16.60 1.94
C PRO A 138 9.32 -16.33 3.42
N THR A 139 9.11 -15.08 3.83
CA THR A 139 8.81 -14.74 5.23
C THR A 139 7.54 -15.43 5.72
N LEU A 140 6.46 -15.35 4.94
CA LEU A 140 5.18 -15.96 5.32
C LEU A 140 5.24 -17.49 5.28
N THR A 141 5.98 -18.07 4.33
CA THR A 141 6.21 -19.52 4.32
C THR A 141 7.01 -19.96 5.55
N ALA A 142 8.03 -19.20 5.95
CA ALA A 142 8.83 -19.52 7.13
C ALA A 142 7.99 -19.51 8.41
N TRP A 143 7.14 -18.49 8.59
CA TRP A 143 6.21 -18.43 9.73
C TRP A 143 5.19 -19.57 9.71
N ALA A 144 4.68 -19.93 8.53
CA ALA A 144 3.72 -21.02 8.39
C ALA A 144 4.30 -22.40 8.73
N ILE A 145 5.60 -22.63 8.49
CA ILE A 145 6.26 -23.93 8.77
C ILE A 145 7.01 -23.95 10.10
N TYR A 146 7.24 -22.79 10.73
CA TYR A 146 8.05 -22.69 11.95
C TYR A 146 7.60 -23.67 13.05
N PRO A 147 6.29 -23.80 13.38
CA PRO A 147 5.83 -24.79 14.36
C PRO A 147 6.08 -26.25 13.98
N ILE A 148 6.15 -26.55 12.68
CA ILE A 148 6.45 -27.89 12.17
C ILE A 148 7.94 -28.17 12.36
N THR A 149 8.78 -27.20 12.03
CA THR A 149 10.25 -27.35 12.07
C THR A 149 10.81 -27.36 13.49
N ASP A 150 10.18 -26.66 14.44
CA ASP A 150 10.59 -26.66 15.85
C ASP A 150 9.93 -27.77 16.68
N GLY A 151 9.06 -28.58 16.07
CA GLY A 151 8.36 -29.70 16.69
C GLY A 151 7.15 -29.31 17.56
N SER A 152 6.85 -28.02 17.72
CA SER A 152 5.77 -27.54 18.59
C SER A 152 4.36 -27.89 18.10
N VAL A 153 4.21 -28.36 16.86
CA VAL A 153 2.96 -28.99 16.38
C VAL A 153 2.57 -30.20 17.23
N GLN A 154 3.52 -30.92 17.83
CA GLN A 154 3.23 -32.05 18.73
C GLN A 154 2.48 -31.60 20.00
N GLU A 155 2.62 -30.33 20.37
CA GLU A 155 1.95 -29.70 21.51
C GLU A 155 0.70 -28.88 21.08
N TYR A 156 0.27 -29.02 19.82
CA TYR A 156 -0.82 -28.26 19.22
C TYR A 156 -0.57 -26.74 19.24
N ARG A 157 0.69 -26.31 19.09
CA ARG A 157 1.03 -24.88 18.99
C ARG A 157 0.64 -24.33 17.62
N LEU A 158 -0.21 -23.31 17.62
CA LEU A 158 -0.60 -22.58 16.41
C LEU A 158 0.53 -21.64 15.94
N PRO A 159 0.62 -21.30 14.63
CA PRO A 159 1.63 -20.38 14.10
C PRO A 159 1.57 -18.99 14.75
N PHE A 160 0.37 -18.49 15.02
CA PHE A 160 0.15 -17.20 15.67
C PHE A 160 -0.61 -17.39 16.98
N SER A 161 -0.15 -16.73 18.03
CA SER A 161 -0.78 -16.80 19.35
C SER A 161 -2.12 -16.07 19.33
N ALA A 162 -3.22 -16.81 19.39
CA ALA A 162 -4.58 -16.28 19.35
C ALA A 162 -5.52 -17.10 20.23
N TRP A 163 -6.56 -16.46 20.77
CA TRP A 163 -7.59 -17.12 21.55
C TRP A 163 -8.80 -17.42 20.67
N TYR A 164 -9.33 -18.65 20.76
CA TYR A 164 -10.54 -19.07 20.04
C TYR A 164 -11.58 -19.60 21.04
N PRO A 165 -12.89 -19.45 20.73
CA PRO A 165 -13.97 -19.90 21.60
C PRO A 165 -14.22 -21.42 21.57
N PHE A 166 -13.27 -22.19 21.03
CA PHE A 166 -13.31 -23.65 20.92
C PHE A 166 -11.92 -24.23 21.20
N ASN A 167 -11.85 -25.52 21.52
CA ASN A 167 -10.59 -26.16 21.87
C ASN A 167 -9.74 -26.45 20.61
N THR A 168 -8.69 -25.65 20.41
CA THR A 168 -7.75 -25.79 19.30
C THR A 168 -6.78 -26.96 19.47
N LYS A 169 -6.79 -27.69 20.59
CA LYS A 169 -5.93 -28.87 20.83
C LYS A 169 -6.59 -30.20 20.42
N ILE A 170 -7.72 -30.15 19.72
CA ILE A 170 -8.48 -31.34 19.31
C ILE A 170 -8.66 -31.31 17.78
N SER A 171 -8.43 -32.46 17.13
CA SER A 171 -8.70 -32.63 15.69
C SER A 171 -10.21 -32.76 15.44
N PRO A 172 -10.79 -32.13 14.40
CA PRO A 172 -10.13 -31.40 13.31
C PRO A 172 -9.97 -29.88 13.55
N TYR A 173 -10.31 -29.37 14.73
CA TYR A 173 -10.31 -27.93 15.01
C TYR A 173 -8.90 -27.32 14.95
N TYR A 174 -7.89 -28.06 15.38
CA TYR A 174 -6.49 -27.65 15.28
C TYR A 174 -6.11 -27.34 13.83
N GLU A 175 -6.30 -28.31 12.93
CA GLU A 175 -5.88 -28.26 11.54
C GLU A 175 -6.65 -27.18 10.77
N LEU A 176 -7.96 -27.07 11.03
CA LEU A 176 -8.79 -26.01 10.45
C LEU A 176 -8.32 -24.62 10.89
N THR A 177 -7.97 -24.45 12.15
CA THR A 177 -7.48 -23.17 12.70
C THR A 177 -6.09 -22.83 12.17
N TYR A 178 -5.22 -23.83 12.05
CA TYR A 178 -3.88 -23.69 11.49
C TYR A 178 -3.94 -23.17 10.05
N VAL A 179 -4.77 -23.81 9.21
CA VAL A 179 -5.00 -23.37 7.82
C VAL A 179 -5.63 -21.99 7.78
N TYR A 180 -6.62 -21.72 8.62
CA TYR A 180 -7.26 -20.40 8.72
C TYR A 180 -6.26 -19.29 9.03
N GLN A 181 -5.35 -19.49 10.01
CA GLN A 181 -4.33 -18.48 10.35
C GLN A 181 -3.37 -18.24 9.18
N ILE A 182 -2.89 -19.29 8.52
CA ILE A 182 -2.01 -19.13 7.36
C ILE A 182 -2.72 -18.33 6.27
N VAL A 183 -3.92 -18.73 5.87
CA VAL A 183 -4.67 -18.02 4.81
C VAL A 183 -4.92 -16.56 5.22
N SER A 184 -5.27 -16.32 6.48
CA SER A 184 -5.56 -14.98 7.00
C SER A 184 -4.34 -14.05 6.96
N VAL A 185 -3.18 -14.52 7.42
CA VAL A 185 -1.95 -13.72 7.44
C VAL A 185 -1.45 -13.42 6.03
N TRP A 186 -1.56 -14.39 5.11
CA TRP A 186 -1.27 -14.15 3.69
C TRP A 186 -2.21 -13.10 3.10
N PHE A 187 -3.49 -13.19 3.41
CA PHE A 187 -4.49 -12.24 2.95
C PHE A 187 -4.22 -10.82 3.48
N LEU A 188 -3.91 -10.69 4.79
CA LEU A 188 -3.49 -9.46 5.46
C LEU A 188 -2.26 -8.83 4.81
N ALA A 189 -1.18 -9.61 4.67
CA ALA A 189 0.09 -9.12 4.13
C ALA A 189 -0.06 -8.62 2.69
N ILE A 190 -0.69 -9.41 1.81
CA ILE A 190 -0.89 -9.02 0.41
C ILE A 190 -1.81 -7.79 0.33
N ALA A 191 -2.85 -7.69 1.17
CA ALA A 191 -3.71 -6.51 1.24
C ALA A 191 -2.94 -5.26 1.64
N CYS A 192 -2.12 -5.33 2.69
CA CYS A 192 -1.29 -4.22 3.17
C CYS A 192 -0.38 -3.70 2.05
N LEU A 193 0.43 -4.58 1.46
CA LEU A 193 1.41 -4.22 0.43
C LEU A 193 0.76 -3.62 -0.82
N ASN A 194 -0.40 -4.17 -1.23
CA ASN A 194 -1.09 -3.65 -2.39
C ASN A 194 -1.65 -2.25 -2.11
N MET A 195 -2.23 -1.99 -0.94
CA MET A 195 -2.70 -0.65 -0.57
C MET A 195 -1.54 0.35 -0.55
N ASP A 196 -0.39 -0.02 0.01
CA ASP A 196 0.77 0.87 0.13
C ASP A 196 1.39 1.20 -1.22
N THR A 197 1.57 0.17 -2.06
CA THR A 197 2.07 0.36 -3.43
C THR A 197 1.06 1.09 -4.32
N LEU A 198 -0.25 1.01 -4.06
CA LEU A 198 -1.23 1.84 -4.76
C LEU A 198 -1.09 3.32 -4.38
N VAL A 199 -0.92 3.63 -3.09
CA VAL A 199 -0.68 5.01 -2.65
C VAL A 199 0.58 5.58 -3.32
N ALA A 200 1.65 4.79 -3.38
CA ALA A 200 2.86 5.14 -4.13
C ALA A 200 2.58 5.37 -5.63
N ALA A 201 1.68 4.59 -6.25
CA ALA A 201 1.30 4.77 -7.64
C ALA A 201 0.58 6.11 -7.87
N LEU A 202 -0.34 6.48 -6.97
CA LEU A 202 -1.07 7.76 -7.04
C LEU A 202 -0.09 8.94 -6.96
N MET A 203 0.85 8.91 -6.03
CA MET A 203 1.91 9.91 -5.91
C MET A 203 2.79 9.96 -7.17
N MET A 204 3.18 8.81 -7.70
CA MET A 204 3.91 8.72 -8.97
C MET A 204 3.12 9.38 -10.12
N TYR A 205 1.81 9.12 -10.24
CA TYR A 205 0.98 9.74 -11.27
C TYR A 205 0.93 11.26 -11.14
N VAL A 206 0.76 11.80 -9.92
CA VAL A 206 0.84 13.25 -9.68
C VAL A 206 2.18 13.81 -10.19
N SER A 207 3.29 13.18 -9.78
CA SER A 207 4.64 13.57 -10.17
C SER A 207 4.82 13.56 -11.71
N ARG A 208 4.32 12.52 -12.41
CA ARG A 208 4.42 12.42 -13.87
C ARG A 208 3.55 13.45 -14.60
N GLN A 209 2.38 13.77 -14.06
CA GLN A 209 1.52 14.82 -14.65
C GLN A 209 2.17 16.21 -14.55
N CYS A 210 2.88 16.50 -13.45
CA CYS A 210 3.70 17.71 -13.35
C CYS A 210 4.82 17.75 -14.41
N GLU A 211 5.46 16.62 -14.72
CA GLU A 211 6.47 16.54 -15.78
C GLU A 211 5.88 16.80 -17.18
N ILE A 212 4.71 16.22 -17.47
CA ILE A 212 3.98 16.48 -18.74
C ILE A 212 3.65 17.97 -18.85
N LEU A 213 3.13 18.58 -17.78
CA LEU A 213 2.83 20.01 -17.77
C LEU A 213 4.09 20.86 -18.01
N CYS A 214 5.22 20.51 -17.37
CA CYS A 214 6.49 21.22 -17.59
C CYS A 214 6.94 21.13 -19.05
N ASP A 215 6.79 19.98 -19.70
CA ASP A 215 7.09 19.80 -21.11
C ASP A 215 6.18 20.63 -22.01
N ARG A 216 4.85 20.61 -21.76
CA ARG A 216 3.88 21.46 -22.47
C ARG A 216 4.23 22.94 -22.34
N VAL A 217 4.54 23.41 -21.13
CA VAL A 217 4.95 24.80 -20.89
C VAL A 217 6.23 25.13 -21.65
N LYS A 218 7.25 24.26 -21.59
CA LYS A 218 8.51 24.46 -22.33
C LYS A 218 8.30 24.66 -23.83
N ASN A 219 7.35 23.92 -24.40
CA ASN A 219 7.08 23.90 -25.83
C ASN A 219 5.94 24.86 -26.28
N LEU A 220 5.46 25.78 -25.43
CA LEU A 220 4.33 26.69 -25.78
C LEU A 220 4.50 27.47 -27.10
N GLY A 221 5.73 27.83 -27.46
CA GLY A 221 6.03 28.61 -28.66
C GLY A 221 6.34 27.79 -29.92
N SER A 222 6.34 26.46 -29.86
CA SER A 222 6.79 25.62 -30.98
C SER A 222 5.82 25.59 -32.16
N GLU A 223 4.54 25.92 -31.94
CA GLU A 223 3.47 25.84 -32.96
C GLU A 223 3.10 27.22 -33.55
N GLY A 224 3.91 28.25 -33.32
CA GLY A 224 3.69 29.61 -33.83
C GLY A 224 2.90 30.52 -32.87
N VAL A 225 3.00 31.83 -33.10
CA VAL A 225 2.43 32.87 -32.21
C VAL A 225 0.90 32.78 -32.12
N ASP A 226 0.24 32.41 -33.22
CA ASP A 226 -1.23 32.35 -33.30
C ASP A 226 -1.85 31.30 -32.37
N LYS A 227 -1.10 30.24 -32.03
CA LYS A 227 -1.56 29.14 -31.15
C LYS A 227 -1.09 29.28 -29.71
N TYR A 228 -0.20 30.24 -29.43
CA TYR A 228 0.41 30.41 -28.11
C TYR A 228 -0.64 30.59 -27.00
N GLY A 229 -1.62 31.48 -27.22
CA GLY A 229 -2.67 31.77 -26.24
C GLY A 229 -3.54 30.56 -25.93
N GLN A 230 -3.90 29.77 -26.95
CA GLN A 230 -4.68 28.54 -26.77
C GLN A 230 -3.88 27.49 -25.99
N ARG A 231 -2.61 27.25 -26.35
CA ARG A 231 -1.75 26.29 -25.65
C ARG A 231 -1.46 26.71 -24.21
N LEU A 232 -1.34 28.00 -23.94
CA LEU A 232 -1.20 28.53 -22.58
C LEU A 232 -2.47 28.27 -21.76
N LEU A 233 -3.64 28.51 -22.34
CA LEU A 233 -4.92 28.20 -21.69
C LEU A 233 -5.05 26.71 -21.37
N GLU A 234 -4.68 25.82 -22.31
CA GLU A 234 -4.64 24.37 -22.10
C GLU A 234 -3.71 23.99 -20.93
N CYS A 235 -2.52 24.60 -20.83
CA CYS A 235 -1.60 24.39 -19.71
C CYS A 235 -2.19 24.84 -18.37
N ILE A 236 -2.85 26.01 -18.33
CA ILE A 236 -3.50 26.52 -17.10
C ILE A 236 -4.63 25.58 -16.66
N ILE A 237 -5.44 25.10 -17.60
CA ILE A 237 -6.52 24.13 -17.31
C ILE A 237 -5.92 22.81 -16.79
N HIS A 238 -4.88 22.28 -17.46
CA HIS A 238 -4.21 21.07 -17.02
C HIS A 238 -3.60 21.21 -15.63
N HIS A 239 -2.94 22.34 -15.34
CA HIS A 239 -2.41 22.64 -14.01
C HIS A 239 -3.49 22.62 -12.92
N LYS A 240 -4.64 23.29 -13.17
CA LYS A 240 -5.77 23.26 -12.23
C LYS A 240 -6.29 21.84 -11.99
N LYS A 241 -6.37 21.03 -13.05
CA LYS A 241 -6.77 19.62 -12.94
C LYS A 241 -5.76 18.79 -12.15
N ILE A 242 -4.46 19.00 -12.34
CA ILE A 242 -3.40 18.33 -11.55
C ILE A 242 -3.54 18.69 -10.07
N LEU A 243 -3.81 19.95 -9.74
CA LEU A 243 -4.00 20.38 -8.36
C LEU A 243 -5.22 19.70 -7.70
N SER A 244 -6.35 19.64 -8.43
CA SER A 244 -7.54 18.91 -7.95
C SER A 244 -7.23 17.42 -7.77
N PHE A 245 -6.62 16.78 -8.77
CA PHE A 245 -6.24 15.37 -8.74
C PHE A 245 -5.30 15.05 -7.56
N SER A 246 -4.28 15.87 -7.33
CA SER A 246 -3.36 15.73 -6.21
C SER A 246 -4.07 15.87 -4.86
N THR A 247 -4.99 16.84 -4.76
CA THR A 247 -5.81 17.05 -3.56
C THR A 247 -6.70 15.84 -3.27
N ASP A 248 -7.32 15.27 -4.30
CA ASP A 248 -8.20 14.11 -4.16
C ASP A 248 -7.41 12.84 -3.80
N CYS A 249 -6.23 12.64 -4.41
CA CYS A 249 -5.27 11.62 -4.02
C CYS A 249 -4.87 11.77 -2.55
N ASN A 250 -4.47 12.96 -2.11
CA ASN A 250 -4.07 13.21 -0.73
C ASN A 250 -5.20 12.92 0.26
N LYS A 251 -6.42 13.39 -0.01
CA LYS A 251 -7.60 13.08 0.83
C LYS A 251 -7.93 11.59 0.90
N PHE A 252 -7.57 10.81 -0.12
CA PHE A 252 -7.79 9.37 -0.13
C PHE A 252 -6.83 8.65 0.83
N PHE A 253 -5.55 9.05 0.86
CA PHE A 253 -4.51 8.33 1.59
C PHE A 253 -3.97 9.04 2.85
N ASP A 254 -4.34 10.29 3.14
CA ASP A 254 -3.77 11.07 4.25
C ASP A 254 -3.83 10.34 5.61
N LYS A 255 -4.99 9.79 5.96
CA LYS A 255 -5.21 9.04 7.21
C LYS A 255 -4.52 7.70 7.21
N ILE A 256 -4.43 7.06 6.04
CA ILE A 256 -3.72 5.78 5.85
C ILE A 256 -2.23 5.99 6.11
N VAL A 257 -1.65 7.03 5.50
CA VAL A 257 -0.25 7.41 5.67
C VAL A 257 0.01 7.85 7.11
N LEU A 258 -0.85 8.68 7.70
CA LEU A 258 -0.70 9.08 9.11
C LEU A 258 -0.68 7.88 10.05
N GLY A 259 -1.63 6.95 9.87
CA GLY A 259 -1.67 5.70 10.65
C GLY A 259 -0.40 4.87 10.46
N GLN A 260 0.10 4.77 9.23
CA GLN A 260 1.36 4.09 8.94
C GLN A 260 2.51 4.68 9.75
N PHE A 261 2.75 5.99 9.69
CA PHE A 261 3.88 6.61 10.38
C PHE A 261 3.81 6.42 11.90
N ILE A 262 2.62 6.56 12.49
CA ILE A 262 2.42 6.36 13.94
C ILE A 262 2.71 4.91 14.32
N THR A 263 2.08 3.95 13.65
CA THR A 263 2.28 2.52 13.95
C THR A 263 3.73 2.11 13.70
N SER A 264 4.33 2.50 12.58
CA SER A 264 5.73 2.17 12.30
C SER A 264 6.68 2.72 13.35
N ALA A 265 6.47 3.95 13.84
CA ALA A 265 7.31 4.51 14.91
C ALA A 265 7.17 3.72 16.22
N LEU A 266 5.94 3.41 16.64
CA LEU A 266 5.67 2.61 17.84
C LEU A 266 6.27 1.20 17.72
N THR A 267 5.99 0.55 16.60
CA THR A 267 6.46 -0.80 16.32
C THR A 267 8.00 -0.84 16.26
N LEU A 268 8.66 0.09 15.57
CA LEU A 268 10.13 0.14 15.53
C LEU A 268 10.72 0.35 16.93
N ALA A 269 10.13 1.21 17.75
CA ALA A 269 10.59 1.40 19.13
C ALA A 269 10.48 0.10 19.96
N LEU A 270 9.35 -0.61 19.83
CA LEU A 270 9.13 -1.89 20.52
C LEU A 270 10.07 -2.98 20.01
N THR A 271 10.28 -3.09 18.70
CA THR A 271 11.21 -4.07 18.10
C THR A 271 12.65 -3.79 18.52
N MET A 272 13.07 -2.52 18.58
CA MET A 272 14.41 -2.15 19.06
C MET A 272 14.60 -2.46 20.54
N PHE A 273 13.57 -2.24 21.37
CA PHE A 273 13.61 -2.68 22.77
C PHE A 273 13.73 -4.20 22.88
N GLN A 274 12.96 -4.96 22.10
CA GLN A 274 13.03 -6.43 22.07
C GLN A 274 14.40 -6.96 21.64
N LEU A 275 15.05 -6.29 20.69
CA LEU A 275 16.41 -6.64 20.28
C LEU A 275 17.44 -6.58 21.42
N THR A 276 17.18 -5.81 22.48
CA THR A 276 18.04 -5.76 23.68
C THR A 276 17.83 -6.92 24.64
N LEU A 277 16.70 -7.63 24.54
CA LEU A 277 16.32 -8.73 25.43
C LEU A 277 16.69 -10.11 24.87
N VAL A 278 16.77 -10.24 23.55
CA VAL A 278 17.11 -11.51 22.88
C VAL A 278 18.63 -11.69 22.76
N ALA A 279 19.07 -12.94 22.76
CA ALA A 279 20.49 -13.26 22.57
C ALA A 279 21.00 -12.77 21.20
N PRO A 280 22.19 -12.16 21.11
CA PRO A 280 22.79 -11.78 19.84
C PRO A 280 22.92 -12.98 18.89
N LEU A 281 22.64 -12.77 17.59
CA LEU A 281 22.74 -13.80 16.54
C LEU A 281 21.81 -15.02 16.74
N SER A 282 20.79 -14.91 17.60
CA SER A 282 19.70 -15.90 17.69
C SER A 282 18.73 -15.77 16.50
N SER A 283 17.95 -16.83 16.23
CA SER A 283 16.88 -16.83 15.23
C SER A 283 15.83 -15.74 15.50
N GLU A 284 15.54 -15.47 16.78
CA GLU A 284 14.65 -14.39 17.23
C GLU A 284 15.23 -13.01 16.90
N SER A 285 16.52 -12.80 17.19
CA SER A 285 17.24 -11.56 16.84
C SER A 285 17.20 -11.29 15.34
N TYR A 286 17.46 -12.30 14.50
CA TYR A 286 17.33 -12.16 13.05
C TYR A 286 15.91 -11.81 12.62
N SER A 287 14.90 -12.45 13.20
CA SER A 287 13.49 -12.18 12.88
C SER A 287 13.10 -10.73 13.19
N LEU A 288 13.53 -10.21 14.35
CA LEU A 288 13.30 -8.81 14.75
C LEU A 288 14.05 -7.81 13.84
N LEU A 289 15.28 -8.14 13.41
CA LEU A 289 16.04 -7.31 12.45
C LEU A 289 15.36 -7.27 11.08
N PHE A 290 14.94 -8.42 10.55
CA PHE A 290 14.19 -8.49 9.30
C PHE A 290 12.90 -7.68 9.38
N TYR A 291 12.17 -7.82 10.48
CA TYR A 291 10.95 -7.06 10.70
C TYR A 291 11.19 -5.54 10.79
N SER A 292 12.24 -5.11 11.51
CA SER A 292 12.65 -3.68 11.55
C SER A 292 12.98 -3.13 10.16
N PHE A 293 13.68 -3.93 9.34
CA PHE A 293 14.00 -3.58 7.97
C PHE A 293 12.75 -3.46 7.11
N SER A 294 11.79 -4.37 7.25
CA SER A 294 10.49 -4.31 6.57
C SER A 294 9.72 -3.03 6.93
N MET A 295 9.58 -2.71 8.21
CA MET A 295 8.87 -1.49 8.66
C MET A 295 9.56 -0.21 8.16
N THR A 296 10.89 -0.17 8.18
CA THR A 296 11.66 0.97 7.64
C THR A 296 11.44 1.13 6.14
N THR A 297 11.40 0.00 5.43
CA THR A 297 11.12 -0.05 4.00
C THR A 297 9.70 0.48 3.73
N GLU A 298 8.66 0.04 4.44
CA GLU A 298 7.30 0.60 4.29
C GLU A 298 7.25 2.12 4.41
N ILE A 299 7.88 2.72 5.43
CA ILE A 299 7.95 4.19 5.57
C ILE A 299 8.71 4.82 4.40
N PHE A 300 9.85 4.25 4.03
CA PHE A 300 10.69 4.75 2.94
C PHE A 300 9.92 4.83 1.61
N LEU A 301 8.98 3.91 1.35
CA LEU A 301 8.11 3.96 0.17
C LEU A 301 7.38 5.29 0.07
N TYR A 302 6.66 5.67 1.12
CA TYR A 302 5.87 6.88 1.16
C TYR A 302 6.74 8.12 1.07
N CYS A 303 7.86 8.14 1.79
CA CYS A 303 8.81 9.25 1.76
C CYS A 303 9.40 9.44 0.35
N TRP A 304 9.79 8.37 -0.32
CA TRP A 304 10.40 8.43 -1.64
C TRP A 304 9.45 9.01 -2.68
N PHE A 305 8.24 8.45 -2.79
CA PHE A 305 7.25 8.91 -3.77
C PHE A 305 6.68 10.29 -3.41
N GLY A 306 6.55 10.61 -2.12
CA GLY A 306 6.22 11.95 -1.65
C GLY A 306 7.28 12.98 -2.04
N ASN A 307 8.56 12.66 -1.87
CA ASN A 307 9.67 13.51 -2.29
C ASN A 307 9.70 13.70 -3.82
N GLU A 308 9.41 12.66 -4.61
CA GLU A 308 9.28 12.80 -6.06
C GLU A 308 8.14 13.75 -6.47
N VAL A 309 7.04 13.82 -5.71
CA VAL A 309 5.98 14.81 -5.98
C VAL A 309 6.48 16.24 -5.70
N GLU A 310 7.16 16.44 -4.58
CA GLU A 310 7.70 17.74 -4.17
C GLU A 310 8.74 18.26 -5.18
N LEU A 311 9.71 17.42 -5.56
CA LEU A 311 10.76 17.78 -6.50
C LEU A 311 10.20 18.23 -7.87
N LYS A 312 9.23 17.51 -8.43
CA LYS A 312 8.65 17.88 -9.73
C LYS A 312 7.77 19.13 -9.65
N THR A 313 7.06 19.31 -8.54
CA THR A 313 6.25 20.53 -8.31
C THR A 313 7.14 21.76 -8.16
N SER A 314 8.24 21.65 -7.41
CA SER A 314 9.21 22.74 -7.24
C SER A 314 9.91 23.11 -8.55
N ARG A 315 10.23 22.13 -9.40
CA ARG A 315 10.78 22.39 -10.74
C ARG A 315 9.82 23.18 -11.63
N PHE A 316 8.52 22.91 -11.54
CA PHE A 316 7.50 23.69 -12.26
C PHE A 316 7.48 25.15 -11.78
N ARG A 317 7.48 25.38 -10.46
CA ARG A 317 7.52 26.74 -9.89
C ARG A 317 8.76 27.52 -10.34
N ALA A 318 9.92 26.87 -10.41
CA ALA A 318 11.15 27.48 -10.89
C ALA A 318 11.09 27.85 -12.39
N LEU A 319 10.44 27.03 -13.22
CA LEU A 319 10.23 27.32 -14.64
C LEU A 319 9.30 28.51 -14.85
N ASP A 320 8.28 28.66 -14.01
CA ASP A 320 7.36 29.79 -14.04
C ASP A 320 8.08 31.09 -13.63
N ALA A 321 8.85 31.05 -12.53
CA ALA A 321 9.66 32.18 -12.06
C ALA A 321 10.68 32.65 -13.12
N ALA A 322 11.41 31.72 -13.75
CA ALA A 322 12.42 32.04 -14.77
C ALA A 322 11.81 32.66 -16.05
N ARG A 323 10.52 32.42 -16.33
CA ARG A 323 9.82 33.01 -17.47
C ARG A 323 9.17 34.35 -17.15
N LEU A 324 8.85 34.61 -15.89
CA LEU A 324 8.32 35.88 -15.41
C LEU A 324 9.41 36.94 -15.15
N GLY A 325 10.69 36.60 -15.32
CA GLY A 325 11.79 37.57 -15.30
C GLY A 325 12.13 38.12 -13.90
N PHE A 326 12.04 37.28 -12.86
CA PHE A 326 12.59 37.56 -11.54
C PHE A 326 13.98 36.97 -11.36
#